data_AF-A0A2A4X1S5-F1
#
_entry.id   AF-A0A2A4X1S5-F1
#
_cell.length_a   1.000
_cell.length_b   1.000
_cell.length_c   1.000
_cell.angle_alpha   90.00
_cell.angle_beta   90.00
_cell.angle_gamma   90.00
#
_symmetry.space_group_name_H-M   'P 1'
#
loop_
_entity.id
_entity.type
_entity.pdbx_description
1 polymer ?
#
loop_
_entity_poly.entity_id
_entity_poly.type
_entity_poly.pdbx_seq_one_letter_code
_entity_poly.pdbx_strand_id
1 'polypeptide(L)'
;MLISLAPFTLPCYIMLRNQRGRTYIRSFLREMKLMRKTERKQQRQITILYGLIELFLSTGRAVGSTTLQEHGFGDISSATIRNYFSKLEELGFLRQQHSSGGRIPTKQGFANYTAAHLDSTNIASEDARVLNDSLANDTKEIVGMLQTSAEALSKVTGHAVLVSSPRFDQDLIIKIKLSSIDDKRALCIMVTDFGLIHTELLYLPYKLSSFAVKRMESFFQSKVTGEDYPRMYAKEEELASKLYEEIVLRHIIKYSQFTCEDIYTTGLSKLINANDDASSSTLALSLSLFENSSLIKKILDESAKKGSLDCFIGIDRFLPNNTNYDHTAIITIPYFINGKPVGSIAIFGPLRTNYKRIFAILNYFSTHLSHRLSRNLYKHNISFRQPAPLPLENLSQETKKLPLTNHL
;
A
#
# COMPACT_ATOMS: atom_id res chain seq x y z
N MET A 1 -24.80 -1.93 14.72
CA MET A 1 -26.11 -2.29 15.31
C MET A 1 -26.34 -1.37 16.49
N LEU A 2 -27.22 -0.38 16.32
CA LEU A 2 -27.53 0.67 17.30
C LEU A 2 -28.03 0.05 18.61
N ILE A 3 -27.34 0.33 19.71
CA ILE A 3 -27.87 0.02 21.04
C ILE A 3 -28.91 1.08 21.37
N SER A 4 -30.16 0.68 21.21
CA SER A 4 -31.36 1.39 21.58
C SER A 4 -31.35 1.79 23.06
N LEU A 5 -31.41 3.09 23.31
CA LEU A 5 -31.79 3.68 24.59
C LEU A 5 -33.32 3.52 24.75
N ALA A 6 -33.74 2.51 25.51
CA ALA A 6 -35.12 2.39 25.98
C ALA A 6 -35.21 2.72 27.48
N PRO A 7 -36.29 3.37 27.95
CA PRO A 7 -36.33 4.09 29.22
C PRO A 7 -36.55 3.15 30.41
N PHE A 8 -35.81 3.39 31.49
CA PHE A 8 -36.07 2.79 32.80
C PHE A 8 -37.38 3.36 33.39
N THR A 9 -38.51 2.71 33.13
CA THR A 9 -39.76 2.94 33.85
C THR A 9 -39.98 1.81 34.87
N LEU A 10 -39.89 2.18 36.15
CA LEU A 10 -40.38 1.51 37.37
C LEU A 10 -40.30 -0.04 37.41
N PRO A 11 -39.32 -0.57 38.17
CA PRO A 11 -39.68 -1.06 39.51
C PRO A 11 -38.68 -0.65 40.61
N CYS A 12 -38.09 0.55 40.53
CA CYS A 12 -37.15 1.02 41.56
C CYS A 12 -37.83 1.47 42.88
N TYR A 13 -39.14 1.69 42.90
CA TYR A 13 -39.80 2.28 44.08
C TYR A 13 -40.06 1.27 45.21
N ILE A 14 -40.09 -0.04 44.94
CA ILE A 14 -40.36 -1.08 45.95
C ILE A 14 -39.07 -1.64 46.60
N MET A 15 -37.89 -1.41 46.02
CA MET A 15 -36.61 -1.83 46.63
C MET A 15 -36.07 -0.90 47.73
N LEU A 16 -36.67 0.28 47.94
CA LEU A 16 -36.18 1.29 48.89
C LEU A 16 -36.51 0.99 50.36
N ARG A 17 -37.43 0.06 50.64
CA ARG A 17 -37.92 -0.24 52.00
C ARG A 17 -37.31 -1.48 52.67
N ASN A 18 -36.53 -2.31 51.97
CA ASN A 18 -36.00 -3.54 52.55
C ASN A 18 -34.45 -3.53 52.60
N GLN A 19 -33.85 -3.93 53.73
CA GLN A 19 -32.39 -3.91 53.93
C GLN A 19 -31.63 -4.62 52.79
N ARG A 20 -32.21 -5.70 52.23
CA ARG A 20 -31.64 -6.46 51.09
C ARG A 20 -31.53 -5.66 49.79
N GLY A 21 -32.46 -4.74 49.50
CA GLY A 21 -32.42 -3.88 48.31
C GLY A 21 -31.32 -2.80 48.39
N ARG A 22 -31.09 -2.25 49.59
CA ARG A 22 -29.97 -1.31 49.84
C ARG A 22 -28.61 -1.99 49.72
N THR A 23 -28.50 -3.26 50.12
CA THR A 23 -27.26 -4.04 49.97
C THR A 23 -26.95 -4.34 48.50
N TYR A 24 -27.97 -4.67 47.69
CA TYR A 24 -27.82 -4.94 46.26
C TYR A 24 -27.42 -3.69 45.45
N ILE A 25 -28.00 -2.53 45.75
CA ILE A 25 -27.61 -1.26 45.11
C ILE A 25 -26.17 -0.87 45.51
N ARG A 26 -25.77 -1.09 46.77
CA ARG A 26 -24.40 -0.84 47.22
C ARG A 26 -23.39 -1.77 46.56
N SER A 27 -23.71 -3.06 46.37
CA SER A 27 -22.83 -3.99 45.64
C SER A 27 -22.71 -3.62 44.17
N PHE A 28 -23.83 -3.30 43.50
CA PHE A 28 -23.84 -2.86 42.10
C PHE A 28 -23.05 -1.55 41.88
N LEU A 29 -23.22 -0.55 42.74
CA LEU A 29 -22.45 0.71 42.68
C LEU A 29 -20.95 0.47 42.93
N ARG A 30 -20.60 -0.50 43.80
CA ARG A 30 -19.21 -0.88 44.05
C ARG A 30 -18.59 -1.57 42.83
N GLU A 31 -19.32 -2.47 42.18
CA GLU A 31 -18.90 -3.11 40.92
C GLU A 31 -18.72 -2.09 39.80
N MET A 32 -19.69 -1.20 39.58
CA MET A 32 -19.58 -0.11 38.61
C MET A 32 -18.36 0.79 38.87
N LYS A 33 -18.07 1.09 40.14
CA LYS A 33 -16.89 1.88 40.52
C LYS A 33 -15.59 1.12 40.25
N LEU A 34 -15.58 -0.20 40.45
CA LEU A 34 -14.45 -1.06 40.11
C LEU A 34 -14.21 -1.11 38.61
N MET A 35 -15.26 -1.32 37.81
CA MET A 35 -15.17 -1.36 36.34
C MET A 35 -14.62 -0.05 35.78
N ARG A 36 -15.18 1.10 36.19
CA ARG A 36 -14.66 2.42 35.78
C ARG A 36 -13.20 2.65 36.21
N LYS A 37 -12.80 2.12 37.37
CA LYS A 37 -11.41 2.22 37.85
C LYS A 37 -10.48 1.37 36.97
N THR A 38 -10.91 0.18 36.56
CA THR A 38 -10.17 -0.70 35.65
C THR A 38 -10.03 -0.06 34.27
N GLU A 39 -11.10 0.47 33.70
CA GLU A 39 -11.08 1.21 32.42
C GLU A 39 -10.12 2.39 32.47
N ARG A 40 -10.19 3.23 33.53
CA ARG A 40 -9.26 4.35 33.71
C ARG A 40 -7.80 3.88 33.82
N LYS A 41 -7.56 2.73 34.47
CA LYS A 41 -6.21 2.17 34.59
C LYS A 41 -5.69 1.69 33.24
N GLN A 42 -6.53 1.02 32.44
CA GLN A 42 -6.20 0.59 31.09
C GLN A 42 -5.94 1.77 30.16
N GLN A 43 -6.78 2.81 30.22
CA GLN A 43 -6.60 4.03 29.44
C GLN A 43 -5.24 4.67 29.75
N ARG A 44 -4.91 4.84 31.03
CA ARG A 44 -3.60 5.38 31.46
C ARG A 44 -2.43 4.53 30.98
N GLN A 45 -2.57 3.21 31.04
CA GLN A 45 -1.54 2.29 30.57
C GLN A 45 -1.27 2.47 29.07
N ILE A 46 -2.32 2.63 28.27
CA ILE A 46 -2.21 2.91 26.82
C ILE A 46 -1.59 4.29 26.58
N THR A 47 -2.00 5.33 27.31
CA THR A 47 -1.42 6.67 27.22
C THR A 47 0.09 6.64 27.49
N ILE A 48 0.52 5.91 28.53
CA ILE A 48 1.95 5.75 28.86
C ILE A 48 2.69 5.00 27.75
N LEU A 49 2.10 3.94 27.19
CA LEU A 49 2.69 3.21 26.07
C LEU A 49 2.91 4.14 24.86
N TYR A 50 1.89 4.92 24.49
CA TYR A 50 1.94 5.80 23.33
C TYR A 50 2.92 6.96 23.54
N GLY A 51 2.93 7.57 24.74
CA GLY A 51 3.90 8.60 25.08
C GLY A 51 5.35 8.08 25.04
N LEU A 52 5.58 6.85 25.51
CA LEU A 52 6.89 6.21 25.37
C LEU A 52 7.26 6.01 23.90
N ILE A 53 6.35 5.50 23.08
CA ILE A 53 6.59 5.27 21.65
C ILE A 53 6.90 6.59 20.94
N GLU A 54 6.16 7.66 21.21
CA GLU A 54 6.42 8.98 20.63
C GLU A 54 7.81 9.51 21.00
N LEU A 55 8.20 9.39 22.28
CA LEU A 55 9.52 9.80 22.73
C LEU A 55 10.64 8.92 22.14
N PHE A 56 10.39 7.63 21.96
CA PHE A 56 11.31 6.73 21.28
C PHE A 56 11.45 7.07 19.78
N LEU A 57 10.35 7.39 19.10
CA LEU A 57 10.36 7.78 17.69
C LEU A 57 11.20 9.06 17.47
N SER A 58 11.08 10.05 18.35
CA SER A 58 11.82 11.30 18.25
C SER A 58 13.29 11.18 18.64
N THR A 59 13.60 10.43 19.72
CA THR A 59 14.97 10.39 20.26
C THR A 59 15.81 9.20 19.77
N GLY A 60 15.17 8.09 19.39
CA GLY A 60 15.84 6.82 19.10
C GLY A 60 16.47 6.11 20.30
N ARG A 61 16.24 6.61 21.52
CA ARG A 61 16.88 6.12 22.74
C ARG A 61 15.88 5.37 23.61
N ALA A 62 16.37 4.40 24.38
CA ALA A 62 15.57 3.72 25.39
C ALA A 62 15.01 4.73 26.40
N VAL A 63 13.73 4.60 26.73
CA VAL A 63 12.99 5.58 27.54
C VAL A 63 12.92 5.12 28.99
N GLY A 64 13.41 5.97 29.90
CA GLY A 64 13.29 5.78 31.34
C GLY A 64 12.00 6.36 31.90
N SER A 65 11.57 5.89 33.07
CA SER A 65 10.36 6.38 33.73
C SER A 65 10.44 7.87 34.11
N THR A 66 11.61 8.32 34.55
CA THR A 66 11.88 9.73 34.86
C THR A 66 11.88 10.58 33.60
N THR A 67 12.52 10.10 32.52
CA THR A 67 12.54 10.79 31.23
C THR A 67 11.12 10.97 30.67
N LEU A 68 10.28 9.94 30.74
CA LEU A 68 8.89 10.05 30.29
C LEU A 68 8.07 11.01 31.18
N GLN A 69 8.31 11.01 32.49
CA GLN A 69 7.67 11.95 33.42
C GLN A 69 7.97 13.41 33.03
N GLU A 70 9.24 13.71 32.74
CA GLU A 70 9.69 15.04 32.32
C GLU A 70 9.13 15.44 30.94
N HIS A 71 8.82 14.48 30.09
CA HIS A 71 8.30 14.68 28.73
C HIS A 71 6.78 14.50 28.64
N GLY A 72 6.04 15.19 29.52
CA GLY A 72 4.58 15.35 29.40
C GLY A 72 3.72 14.46 30.31
N PHE A 73 4.31 13.72 31.24
CA PHE A 73 3.59 12.89 32.23
C PHE A 73 3.87 13.31 33.67
N GLY A 74 4.08 14.61 33.91
CA GLY A 74 4.46 15.16 35.22
C GLY A 74 3.43 14.94 36.33
N ASP A 75 2.17 14.67 35.96
CA ASP A 75 1.07 14.31 36.87
C ASP A 75 1.17 12.88 37.42
N ILE A 76 2.05 12.04 36.87
CA ILE A 76 2.26 10.65 37.29
C ILE A 76 3.68 10.50 37.85
N SER A 77 3.79 9.98 39.09
CA SER A 77 5.10 9.72 39.69
C SER A 77 5.93 8.71 38.89
N SER A 78 7.25 8.90 38.81
CA SER A 78 8.19 7.96 38.16
C SER A 78 8.03 6.51 38.66
N ALA A 79 7.77 6.31 39.96
CA ALA A 79 7.50 4.98 40.52
C ALA A 79 6.22 4.33 39.94
N THR A 80 5.17 5.13 39.70
CA THR A 80 3.94 4.64 39.07
C THR A 80 4.16 4.31 37.59
N ILE A 81 4.93 5.13 36.87
CA ILE A 81 5.33 4.85 35.48
C ILE A 81 6.14 3.54 35.40
N ARG A 82 7.06 3.27 36.33
CA ARG A 82 7.79 1.98 36.40
C ARG A 82 6.87 0.79 36.55
N ASN A 83 5.82 0.91 37.36
CA ASN A 83 4.82 -0.16 37.51
C ASN A 83 4.06 -0.40 36.20
N TYR A 84 3.70 0.66 35.47
CA TYR A 84 3.08 0.54 34.15
C TYR A 84 4.02 -0.05 33.10
N PHE A 85 5.31 0.34 33.10
CA PHE A 85 6.32 -0.26 32.22
C PHE A 85 6.47 -1.75 32.47
N SER A 86 6.56 -2.17 33.73
CA SER A 86 6.63 -3.60 34.09
C SER A 86 5.42 -4.35 33.56
N LYS A 87 4.22 -3.77 33.67
CA LYS A 87 3.01 -4.41 33.14
C LYS A 87 2.97 -4.46 31.62
N LEU A 88 3.44 -3.42 30.94
CA LEU A 88 3.52 -3.38 29.48
C LEU A 88 4.57 -4.35 28.93
N GLU A 89 5.63 -4.60 29.69
CA GLU A 89 6.65 -5.61 29.40
C GLU A 89 6.11 -7.03 29.59
N GLU A 90 5.37 -7.31 30.67
CA GLU A 90 4.65 -8.58 30.84
C GLU A 90 3.66 -8.86 29.70
N LEU A 91 3.05 -7.82 29.12
CA LEU A 91 2.14 -7.92 27.98
C LEU A 91 2.86 -7.99 26.62
N GLY A 92 4.19 -7.90 26.60
CA GLY A 92 5.00 -7.99 25.38
C GLY A 92 5.06 -6.71 24.54
N PHE A 93 4.51 -5.57 25.01
CA PHE A 93 4.54 -4.30 24.26
C PHE A 93 5.86 -3.54 24.38
N LEU A 94 6.57 -3.73 25.50
CA LEU A 94 7.87 -3.14 25.78
C LEU A 94 8.88 -4.23 26.09
N ARG A 95 10.16 -3.94 25.88
CA ARG A 95 11.25 -4.77 26.39
C ARG A 95 12.36 -3.91 26.98
N GLN A 96 13.11 -4.49 27.92
CA GLN A 96 14.31 -3.90 28.46
C GLN A 96 15.50 -4.05 27.49
N GLN A 97 16.21 -2.96 27.21
CA GLN A 97 17.39 -3.01 26.32
C GLN A 97 18.64 -3.58 27.04
N HIS A 98 18.83 -3.22 28.31
CA HIS A 98 19.88 -3.75 29.22
C HIS A 98 19.37 -3.77 30.67
N SER A 99 19.96 -4.57 31.57
CA SER A 99 19.46 -4.80 32.95
C SER A 99 19.30 -3.52 33.80
N SER A 100 19.99 -2.43 33.46
CA SER A 100 19.86 -1.10 34.07
C SER A 100 19.27 -0.02 33.16
N GLY A 101 18.96 -0.35 31.89
CA GLY A 101 18.54 0.59 30.85
C GLY A 101 17.03 0.83 30.76
N GLY A 102 16.66 1.90 30.04
CA GLY A 102 15.28 2.23 29.71
C GLY A 102 14.55 1.13 28.91
N ARG A 103 13.28 1.40 28.59
CA ARG A 103 12.43 0.50 27.80
C ARG A 103 12.39 0.94 26.35
N ILE A 104 12.30 -0.04 25.45
CA ILE A 104 12.07 0.17 24.02
C ILE A 104 10.77 -0.52 23.59
N PRO A 105 10.02 0.04 22.64
CA PRO A 105 8.84 -0.63 22.10
C PRO A 105 9.22 -1.90 21.36
N THR A 106 8.39 -2.93 21.49
CA THR A 106 8.46 -4.12 20.64
C THR A 106 7.66 -3.90 19.36
N LYS A 107 7.78 -4.84 18.42
CA LYS A 107 6.92 -4.93 17.24
C LYS A 107 5.43 -4.88 17.58
N GLN A 108 5.01 -5.58 18.63
CA GLN A 108 3.63 -5.56 19.10
C GLN A 108 3.24 -4.19 19.67
N GLY A 109 4.15 -3.51 20.37
CA GLY A 109 3.97 -2.13 20.83
C GLY A 109 3.73 -1.16 19.68
N PHE A 110 4.57 -1.22 18.65
CA PHE A 110 4.39 -0.42 17.44
C PHE A 110 3.10 -0.75 16.70
N ALA A 111 2.78 -2.02 16.49
CA ALA A 111 1.54 -2.43 15.81
C ALA A 111 0.28 -1.93 16.54
N ASN A 112 0.29 -1.95 17.89
CA ASN A 112 -0.81 -1.40 18.68
C ASN A 112 -0.91 0.13 18.52
N TYR A 113 0.23 0.82 18.58
CA TYR A 113 0.27 2.27 18.38
C TYR A 113 -0.18 2.69 16.99
N THR A 114 0.30 2.03 15.92
CA THR A 114 -0.06 2.39 14.55
C THR A 114 -1.53 2.13 14.27
N ALA A 115 -2.07 1.00 14.71
CA ALA A 115 -3.49 0.67 14.57
C ALA A 115 -4.41 1.72 15.22
N ALA A 116 -4.01 2.30 16.36
CA ALA A 116 -4.79 3.33 17.04
C ALA A 116 -4.73 4.72 16.38
N HIS A 117 -3.83 4.93 15.42
CA HIS A 117 -3.58 6.24 14.81
C HIS A 117 -3.84 6.28 13.30
N LEU A 118 -4.35 5.20 12.68
CA LEU A 118 -4.61 5.12 11.22
C LEU A 118 -5.49 6.27 10.70
N ASP A 119 -6.41 6.77 11.54
CA ASP A 119 -7.35 7.85 11.22
C ASP A 119 -6.74 9.26 11.38
N SER A 120 -5.41 9.37 11.49
CA SER A 120 -4.74 10.67 11.52
C SER A 120 -4.93 11.40 10.20
N THR A 121 -5.43 12.64 10.26
CA THR A 121 -5.74 13.48 9.09
C THR A 121 -5.08 14.85 9.11
N ASN A 122 -4.36 15.19 10.18
CA ASN A 122 -3.75 16.50 10.33
C ASN A 122 -2.49 16.61 9.46
N ILE A 123 -2.62 17.28 8.32
CA ILE A 123 -1.53 17.56 7.38
C ILE A 123 -1.11 19.03 7.46
N ALA A 124 0.19 19.30 7.40
CA ALA A 124 0.70 20.66 7.31
C ALA A 124 0.29 21.31 5.97
N SER A 125 -0.06 22.59 5.98
CA SER A 125 -0.47 23.32 4.77
C SER A 125 0.59 23.31 3.67
N GLU A 126 1.87 23.37 4.05
CA GLU A 126 3.00 23.28 3.13
C GLU A 126 3.08 21.91 2.44
N ASP A 127 2.96 20.82 3.21
CA ASP A 127 2.95 19.44 2.68
C ASP A 127 1.77 19.27 1.70
N ALA A 128 0.59 19.77 2.07
CA ALA A 128 -0.61 19.73 1.21
C ALA A 128 -0.42 20.51 -0.10
N ARG A 129 0.21 21.69 -0.05
CA ARG A 129 0.49 22.52 -1.23
C ARG A 129 1.37 21.79 -2.24
N VAL A 130 2.51 21.25 -1.79
CA VAL A 130 3.45 20.52 -2.66
C VAL A 130 2.77 19.33 -3.35
N LEU A 131 1.92 18.59 -2.61
CA LEU A 131 1.18 17.46 -3.20
C LEU A 131 0.13 17.92 -4.21
N ASN A 132 -0.60 19.00 -3.93
CA ASN A 132 -1.58 19.55 -4.86
C ASN A 132 -0.95 20.05 -6.16
N ASP A 133 0.22 20.69 -6.08
CA ASP A 133 0.93 21.20 -7.25
C ASP A 133 1.34 20.03 -8.19
N SER A 134 1.78 18.90 -7.62
CA SER A 134 2.10 17.69 -8.40
C SER A 134 0.89 17.07 -9.10
N LEU A 135 -0.31 17.28 -8.54
CA LEU A 135 -1.59 16.75 -9.02
C LEU A 135 -2.41 17.77 -9.83
N ALA A 136 -1.87 18.96 -10.10
CA ALA A 136 -2.63 20.08 -10.64
C ALA A 136 -3.01 19.92 -12.13
N ASN A 137 -2.13 19.28 -12.91
CA ASN A 137 -2.25 19.20 -14.36
C ASN A 137 -3.18 18.06 -14.79
N ASP A 138 -4.25 18.42 -15.51
CA ASP A 138 -5.07 17.43 -16.22
C ASP A 138 -4.24 16.83 -17.37
N THR A 139 -4.12 15.50 -17.42
CA THR A 139 -3.35 14.81 -18.46
C THR A 139 -4.02 13.49 -18.86
N LYS A 140 -3.80 13.09 -20.12
CA LYS A 140 -4.13 11.74 -20.61
C LYS A 140 -3.07 10.70 -20.20
N GLU A 141 -1.84 11.15 -19.93
CA GLU A 141 -0.73 10.30 -19.51
C GLU A 141 -0.83 9.99 -18.02
N ILE A 142 -1.77 9.11 -17.66
CA ILE A 142 -2.07 8.77 -16.27
C ILE A 142 -0.85 8.20 -15.56
N VAL A 143 -0.06 7.40 -16.27
CA VAL A 143 1.18 6.80 -15.75
C VAL A 143 2.22 7.85 -15.37
N GLY A 144 2.48 8.81 -16.26
CA GLY A 144 3.42 9.90 -15.99
C GLY A 144 2.97 10.79 -14.83
N MET A 145 1.64 11.01 -14.70
CA MET A 145 1.06 11.70 -13.54
C MET A 145 1.32 10.93 -12.24
N LEU A 146 1.11 9.61 -12.23
CA LEU A 146 1.35 8.76 -11.06
C LEU A 146 2.82 8.77 -10.64
N GLN A 147 3.76 8.69 -11.60
CA GLN A 147 5.20 8.76 -11.34
C GLN A 147 5.58 10.10 -10.71
N THR A 148 5.17 11.22 -11.32
CA THR A 148 5.43 12.58 -10.81
C THR A 148 4.86 12.77 -9.40
N SER A 149 3.65 12.22 -9.17
CA SER A 149 2.98 12.30 -7.87
C SER A 149 3.70 11.43 -6.81
N ALA A 150 4.22 10.27 -7.19
CA ALA A 150 5.02 9.39 -6.32
C ALA A 150 6.33 10.06 -5.90
N GLU A 151 7.00 10.76 -6.82
CA GLU A 151 8.22 11.53 -6.52
C GLU A 151 7.94 12.67 -5.54
N ALA A 152 6.86 13.43 -5.76
CA ALA A 152 6.42 14.47 -4.85
C ALA A 152 6.11 13.89 -3.45
N LEU A 153 5.41 12.76 -3.39
CA LEU A 153 5.12 12.06 -2.14
C LEU A 153 6.41 11.61 -1.44
N SER A 154 7.39 11.05 -2.17
CA SER A 154 8.68 10.66 -1.60
C SER A 154 9.45 11.85 -1.04
N LYS A 155 9.42 12.99 -1.74
CA LYS A 155 10.06 14.24 -1.28
C LYS A 155 9.43 14.77 0.01
N VAL A 156 8.09 14.83 0.07
CA VAL A 156 7.34 15.35 1.23
C VAL A 156 7.48 14.41 2.43
N THR A 157 7.36 13.10 2.21
CA THR A 157 7.42 12.12 3.29
C THR A 157 8.84 11.88 3.77
N GLY A 158 9.84 12.05 2.90
CA GLY A 158 11.23 11.68 3.17
C GLY A 158 11.47 10.17 3.16
N HIS A 159 10.62 9.40 2.46
CA HIS A 159 10.64 7.95 2.43
C HIS A 159 10.69 7.40 1.01
N ALA A 160 11.04 6.12 0.88
CA ALA A 160 10.85 5.41 -0.38
C ALA A 160 9.36 5.16 -0.61
N VAL A 161 8.92 5.34 -1.85
CA VAL A 161 7.52 5.24 -2.26
C VAL A 161 7.43 4.22 -3.39
N LEU A 162 6.44 3.33 -3.28
CA LEU A 162 6.05 2.38 -4.32
C LEU A 162 4.61 2.67 -4.70
N VAL A 163 4.31 2.71 -6.00
CA VAL A 163 2.94 2.92 -6.50
C VAL A 163 2.67 1.87 -7.56
N SER A 164 1.62 1.07 -7.37
CA SER A 164 1.13 0.22 -8.46
C SER A 164 0.42 1.09 -9.50
N SER A 165 0.60 0.82 -10.79
CA SER A 165 -0.18 1.41 -11.87
C SER A 165 -1.58 0.79 -11.92
N PRO A 166 -2.64 1.58 -12.19
CA PRO A 166 -3.95 1.02 -12.49
C PRO A 166 -3.94 0.29 -13.84
N ARG A 167 -4.74 -0.77 -13.96
CA ARG A 167 -4.98 -1.46 -15.24
C ARG A 167 -6.33 -1.06 -15.80
N PHE A 168 -6.36 -0.60 -17.04
CA PHE A 168 -7.59 -0.14 -17.68
C PHE A 168 -8.16 -1.20 -18.63
N ASP A 169 -9.49 -1.28 -18.73
CA ASP A 169 -10.18 -2.25 -19.61
C ASP A 169 -10.05 -1.84 -21.07
N GLN A 170 -9.97 -0.53 -21.29
CA GLN A 170 -9.90 0.10 -22.60
C GLN A 170 -8.51 0.69 -22.86
N ASP A 171 -7.45 0.08 -22.32
CA ASP A 171 -6.08 0.51 -22.66
C ASP A 171 -5.76 0.08 -24.09
N LEU A 172 -6.13 0.91 -25.05
CA LEU A 172 -6.01 0.61 -26.46
C LEU A 172 -4.61 1.00 -26.92
N ILE A 173 -3.98 0.12 -27.69
CA ILE A 173 -2.77 0.49 -28.42
C ILE A 173 -3.19 1.55 -29.45
N ILE A 174 -2.75 2.79 -29.28
CA ILE A 174 -3.06 3.89 -30.21
C ILE A 174 -1.98 4.04 -31.28
N LYS A 175 -0.75 3.59 -30.98
CA LYS A 175 0.39 3.82 -31.86
C LYS A 175 1.38 2.68 -31.77
N ILE A 176 1.83 2.21 -32.92
CA ILE A 176 2.92 1.25 -33.05
C ILE A 176 4.05 1.92 -33.83
N LYS A 177 5.28 1.74 -33.35
CA LYS A 177 6.51 2.15 -34.03
C LYS A 177 7.46 0.97 -34.18
N LEU A 178 8.04 0.83 -35.36
CA LEU A 178 9.08 -0.16 -35.63
C LEU A 178 10.38 0.54 -35.99
N SER A 179 11.49 0.08 -35.40
CA SER A 179 12.83 0.57 -35.73
C SER A 179 13.81 -0.59 -35.84
N SER A 180 14.58 -0.66 -36.91
CA SER A 180 15.67 -1.63 -37.02
C SER A 180 16.79 -1.29 -36.05
N ILE A 181 17.26 -2.29 -35.30
CA ILE A 181 18.46 -2.17 -34.46
C ILE A 181 19.68 -2.61 -35.27
N ASP A 182 19.57 -3.75 -35.94
CA ASP A 182 20.60 -4.30 -36.83
C ASP A 182 19.97 -5.22 -37.89
N ASP A 183 20.81 -6.01 -38.57
CA ASP A 183 20.40 -6.88 -39.67
C ASP A 183 19.46 -8.03 -39.26
N LYS A 184 19.38 -8.36 -37.96
CA LYS A 184 18.57 -9.47 -37.44
C LYS A 184 17.61 -9.07 -36.33
N ARG A 185 17.54 -7.79 -35.97
CA ARG A 185 16.72 -7.31 -34.85
C ARG A 185 15.98 -6.03 -35.18
N ALA A 186 14.72 -5.98 -34.77
CA ALA A 186 13.89 -4.77 -34.80
C ALA A 186 13.24 -4.54 -33.43
N LEU A 187 13.09 -3.28 -33.06
CA LEU A 187 12.39 -2.82 -31.89
C LEU A 187 10.95 -2.49 -32.26
N CYS A 188 9.98 -3.09 -31.57
CA CYS A 188 8.58 -2.71 -31.63
C CYS A 188 8.23 -1.91 -30.38
N ILE A 189 7.72 -0.70 -30.57
CA ILE A 189 7.26 0.18 -29.51
C ILE A 189 5.75 0.35 -29.68
N MET A 190 4.99 -0.11 -28.69
CA MET A 190 3.54 0.06 -28.62
C MET A 190 3.23 1.12 -27.57
N VAL A 191 2.47 2.13 -27.94
CA VAL A 191 2.02 3.20 -27.05
C VAL A 191 0.51 3.06 -26.88
N THR A 192 0.08 3.00 -25.63
CA THR A 192 -1.34 2.92 -25.29
C THR A 192 -1.95 4.31 -25.08
N ASP A 193 -3.28 4.40 -25.07
CA ASP A 193 -4.00 5.67 -24.83
C ASP A 193 -3.81 6.23 -23.42
N PHE A 194 -3.43 5.40 -22.43
CA PHE A 194 -3.05 5.86 -21.08
C PHE A 194 -1.55 6.15 -20.90
N GLY A 195 -0.79 6.09 -22.00
CA GLY A 195 0.62 6.45 -22.03
C GLY A 195 1.55 5.35 -21.57
N LEU A 196 1.09 4.09 -21.46
CA LEU A 196 2.00 2.97 -21.28
C LEU A 196 2.78 2.75 -22.57
N ILE A 197 4.09 2.56 -22.41
CA ILE A 197 5.00 2.27 -23.51
C ILE A 197 5.52 0.85 -23.31
N HIS A 198 5.11 -0.05 -24.20
CA HIS A 198 5.61 -1.41 -24.25
C HIS A 198 6.63 -1.56 -25.35
N THR A 199 7.79 -2.12 -25.00
CA THR A 199 8.90 -2.30 -25.93
C THR A 199 9.19 -3.78 -26.07
N GLU A 200 9.12 -4.30 -27.30
CA GLU A 200 9.37 -5.69 -27.64
C GLU A 200 10.49 -5.81 -28.67
N LEU A 201 11.41 -6.75 -28.44
CA LEU A 201 12.48 -7.06 -29.37
C LEU A 201 12.03 -8.18 -30.32
N LEU A 202 12.05 -7.89 -31.63
CA LEU A 202 11.72 -8.82 -32.70
C LEU A 202 12.98 -9.34 -33.37
N TYR A 203 12.99 -10.64 -33.65
CA TYR A 203 14.07 -11.29 -34.39
C TYR A 203 13.68 -11.47 -35.86
N LEU A 204 14.51 -10.93 -36.74
CA LEU A 204 14.29 -10.94 -38.18
C LEU A 204 15.08 -12.10 -38.80
N PRO A 205 14.48 -12.88 -39.71
CA PRO A 205 15.18 -13.96 -40.41
C PRO A 205 16.23 -13.43 -41.40
N TYR A 206 16.10 -12.18 -41.86
CA TYR A 206 17.00 -11.50 -42.78
C TYR A 206 16.90 -9.98 -42.60
N LYS A 207 17.90 -9.26 -43.13
CA LYS A 207 17.94 -7.80 -43.10
C LYS A 207 16.77 -7.20 -43.88
N LEU A 208 15.97 -6.39 -43.19
CA LEU A 208 14.91 -5.60 -43.81
C LEU A 208 15.43 -4.23 -44.21
N SER A 209 14.98 -3.73 -45.37
CA SER A 209 15.20 -2.33 -45.74
C SER A 209 14.38 -1.40 -44.85
N SER A 210 14.80 -0.15 -44.70
CA SER A 210 14.03 0.88 -43.96
C SER A 210 12.62 1.06 -44.52
N PHE A 211 12.45 0.92 -45.84
CA PHE A 211 11.14 0.95 -46.49
C PHE A 211 10.26 -0.25 -46.13
N ALA A 212 10.83 -1.46 -46.06
CA ALA A 212 10.11 -2.66 -45.64
C ALA A 212 9.64 -2.55 -44.18
N VAL A 213 10.51 -2.10 -43.29
CA VAL A 213 10.17 -1.85 -41.87
C VAL A 213 9.03 -0.84 -41.76
N LYS A 214 9.07 0.24 -42.55
CA LYS A 214 8.00 1.24 -42.53
C LYS A 214 6.67 0.71 -43.06
N ARG A 215 6.68 -0.15 -44.09
CA ARG A 215 5.46 -0.86 -44.54
C ARG A 215 4.92 -1.79 -43.46
N MET A 216 5.79 -2.52 -42.77
CA MET A 216 5.41 -3.38 -41.66
C MET A 216 4.84 -2.58 -40.48
N GLU A 217 5.40 -1.39 -40.18
CA GLU A 217 4.86 -0.47 -39.18
C GLU A 217 3.43 -0.07 -39.55
N SER A 218 3.22 0.38 -40.80
CA SER A 218 1.87 0.71 -41.29
C SER A 218 0.93 -0.50 -41.26
N PHE A 219 1.42 -1.71 -41.53
CA PHE A 219 0.62 -2.93 -41.44
C PHE A 219 0.20 -3.19 -39.99
N PHE A 220 1.11 -3.10 -39.01
CA PHE A 220 0.77 -3.25 -37.59
C PHE A 220 -0.21 -2.18 -37.13
N GLN A 221 0.02 -0.93 -37.52
CA GLN A 221 -0.88 0.19 -37.22
C GLN A 221 -2.29 -0.09 -37.80
N SER A 222 -2.40 -0.51 -39.07
CA SER A 222 -3.67 -0.80 -39.73
C SER A 222 -4.47 -1.91 -39.03
N LYS A 223 -3.79 -2.92 -38.47
CA LYS A 223 -4.43 -4.02 -37.73
C LYS A 223 -5.04 -3.56 -36.41
N VAL A 224 -4.52 -2.47 -35.84
CA VAL A 224 -4.96 -1.93 -34.55
C VAL A 224 -5.99 -0.81 -34.72
N THR A 225 -5.78 0.13 -35.65
CA THR A 225 -6.68 1.27 -35.86
C THR A 225 -7.76 1.03 -36.91
N GLY A 226 -7.65 -0.04 -37.72
CA GLY A 226 -8.54 -0.26 -38.87
C GLY A 226 -8.29 0.70 -40.03
N GLU A 227 -7.15 1.40 -40.03
CA GLU A 227 -6.70 2.26 -41.13
C GLU A 227 -6.38 1.46 -42.42
N ASP A 228 -6.12 2.18 -43.51
CA ASP A 228 -5.83 1.58 -44.81
C ASP A 228 -4.65 0.61 -44.77
N TYR A 229 -4.88 -0.56 -45.36
CA TYR A 229 -3.88 -1.60 -45.50
C TYR A 229 -2.76 -1.17 -46.46
N PRO A 230 -1.47 -1.20 -46.05
CA PRO A 230 -0.39 -0.80 -46.93
C PRO A 230 -0.21 -1.82 -48.07
N ARG A 231 0.22 -1.35 -49.24
CA ARG A 231 0.65 -2.27 -50.31
C ARG A 231 1.96 -2.94 -49.91
N MET A 232 1.95 -4.27 -49.82
CA MET A 232 3.09 -5.09 -49.41
C MET A 232 3.41 -6.16 -50.45
N TYR A 233 4.67 -6.63 -50.46
CA TYR A 233 5.04 -7.83 -51.21
C TYR A 233 4.66 -9.08 -50.39
N ALA A 234 4.27 -10.17 -51.06
CA ALA A 234 3.79 -11.39 -50.40
C ALA A 234 4.73 -11.93 -49.30
N LYS A 235 6.05 -11.91 -49.53
CA LYS A 235 7.04 -12.34 -48.53
C LYS A 235 7.12 -11.41 -47.31
N GLU A 236 6.95 -10.11 -47.51
CA GLU A 236 6.94 -9.13 -46.41
C GLU A 236 5.66 -9.26 -45.59
N GLU A 237 4.51 -9.45 -46.25
CA GLU A 237 3.21 -9.63 -45.63
C GLU A 237 3.14 -10.91 -44.77
N GLU A 238 3.70 -12.02 -45.28
CA GLU A 238 3.80 -13.27 -44.52
C GLU A 238 4.64 -13.10 -43.24
N LEU A 239 5.80 -12.45 -43.37
CA LEU A 239 6.67 -12.16 -42.22
C LEU A 239 6.00 -11.20 -41.23
N ALA A 240 5.37 -10.14 -41.73
CA ALA A 240 4.69 -9.16 -40.91
C ALA A 240 3.53 -9.79 -40.13
N SER A 241 2.73 -10.64 -40.76
CA SER A 241 1.63 -11.35 -40.10
C SER A 241 2.13 -12.24 -38.97
N LYS A 242 3.19 -13.02 -39.21
CA LYS A 242 3.83 -13.87 -38.18
C LYS A 242 4.33 -13.05 -36.98
N LEU A 243 5.06 -11.97 -37.24
CA LEU A 243 5.58 -11.11 -36.18
C LEU A 243 4.47 -10.37 -35.43
N TYR A 244 3.41 -9.95 -36.12
CA TYR A 244 2.24 -9.34 -35.49
C TYR A 244 1.55 -10.31 -34.52
N GLU A 245 1.26 -11.53 -34.97
CA GLU A 245 0.67 -12.57 -34.13
C GLU A 245 1.54 -12.87 -32.89
N GLU A 246 2.85 -12.98 -33.07
CA GLU A 246 3.81 -13.16 -31.99
C GLU A 246 3.75 -12.01 -30.96
N ILE A 247 3.76 -10.76 -31.42
CA ILE A 247 3.68 -9.58 -30.55
C ILE A 247 2.36 -9.54 -29.80
N VAL A 248 1.24 -9.78 -30.48
CA VAL A 248 -0.09 -9.79 -29.87
C VAL A 248 -0.17 -10.89 -28.81
N LEU A 249 0.31 -12.11 -29.09
CA LEU A 249 0.34 -13.19 -28.10
C LEU A 249 1.21 -12.85 -26.90
N ARG A 250 2.42 -12.34 -27.12
CA ARG A 250 3.32 -11.89 -26.04
C ARG A 250 2.66 -10.80 -25.21
N HIS A 251 2.04 -9.81 -25.86
CA HIS A 251 1.34 -8.72 -25.19
C HIS A 251 0.15 -9.24 -24.38
N ILE A 252 -0.69 -10.14 -24.92
CA ILE A 252 -1.81 -10.76 -24.18
C ILE A 252 -1.32 -11.55 -22.98
N ILE A 253 -0.26 -12.35 -23.11
CA ILE A 253 0.33 -13.10 -22.00
C ILE A 253 0.85 -12.13 -20.93
N LYS A 254 1.59 -11.10 -21.33
CA LYS A 254 2.12 -10.07 -20.43
C LYS A 254 1.04 -9.23 -19.77
N TYR A 255 -0.06 -8.97 -20.46
CA TYR A 255 -1.21 -8.24 -19.92
C TYR A 255 -2.07 -9.12 -19.01
N SER A 256 -2.22 -10.40 -19.33
CA SER A 256 -2.98 -11.36 -18.52
C SER A 256 -2.24 -11.78 -17.24
N GLN A 257 -0.91 -11.78 -17.26
CA GLN A 257 -0.10 -11.98 -16.07
C GLN A 257 0.18 -10.62 -15.42
N PHE A 258 -0.11 -10.49 -14.13
CA PHE A 258 0.19 -9.25 -13.42
C PHE A 258 1.71 -9.21 -13.17
N THR A 259 2.47 -8.64 -14.09
CA THR A 259 3.94 -8.62 -14.05
C THR A 259 4.43 -7.57 -13.05
N CYS A 260 5.70 -7.66 -12.66
CA CYS A 260 6.32 -6.72 -11.73
C CYS A 260 6.51 -5.30 -12.31
N GLU A 261 6.26 -5.13 -13.61
CA GLU A 261 6.50 -3.89 -14.37
C GLU A 261 5.47 -2.79 -14.09
N ASP A 262 4.38 -3.12 -13.38
CA ASP A 262 3.33 -2.16 -13.01
C ASP A 262 3.64 -1.44 -11.68
N ILE A 263 4.83 -1.59 -11.10
CA ILE A 263 5.19 -0.93 -9.83
C ILE A 263 6.25 0.14 -10.10
N TYR A 264 5.86 1.40 -9.89
CA TYR A 264 6.79 2.52 -9.88
C TYR A 264 7.44 2.65 -8.52
N THR A 265 8.76 2.75 -8.50
CA THR A 265 9.55 2.87 -7.28
C THR A 265 10.36 4.15 -7.31
N THR A 266 10.39 4.86 -6.19
CA THR A 266 11.18 6.09 -6.05
C THR A 266 11.63 6.27 -4.60
N GLY A 267 12.63 7.13 -4.39
CA GLY A 267 13.13 7.45 -3.06
C GLY A 267 14.07 6.40 -2.44
N LEU A 268 14.73 5.57 -3.25
CA LEU A 268 15.74 4.61 -2.76
C LEU A 268 16.84 5.30 -1.93
N SER A 269 17.30 6.48 -2.36
CA SER A 269 18.27 7.28 -1.60
C SER A 269 17.73 7.73 -0.24
N LYS A 270 16.43 7.95 -0.11
CA LYS A 270 15.78 8.27 1.17
C LYS A 270 15.80 7.08 2.11
N LEU A 271 15.57 5.87 1.59
CA LEU A 271 15.65 4.65 2.37
C LEU A 271 17.06 4.41 2.92
N ILE A 272 18.09 4.68 2.12
CA ILE A 272 19.48 4.56 2.55
C ILE A 272 19.78 5.56 3.67
N ASN A 273 19.54 6.84 3.43
CA ASN A 273 19.84 7.90 4.40
C ASN A 273 19.04 7.78 5.71
N ALA A 274 17.80 7.27 5.65
CA ALA A 274 16.97 7.06 6.83
C ALA A 274 17.47 5.92 7.74
N ASN A 275 18.41 5.11 7.24
CA ASN A 275 19.02 3.98 7.94
C ASN A 275 20.52 4.20 8.19
N ASP A 276 21.03 5.44 8.19
CA ASP A 276 22.46 5.73 8.41
C ASP A 276 22.99 5.17 9.75
N ASP A 277 22.13 5.11 10.77
CA ASP A 277 22.47 4.53 12.08
C ASP A 277 22.22 3.00 12.16
N ALA A 278 21.64 2.40 11.13
CA ALA A 278 21.31 0.98 11.10
C ALA A 278 22.54 0.13 10.77
N SER A 279 22.54 -1.14 11.20
CA SER A 279 23.59 -2.06 10.79
C SER A 279 23.52 -2.32 9.28
N SER A 280 24.66 -2.58 8.66
CA SER A 280 24.73 -2.93 7.23
C SER A 280 23.84 -4.13 6.88
N SER A 281 23.64 -5.06 7.82
CA SER A 281 22.71 -6.18 7.68
C SER A 281 21.24 -5.75 7.60
N THR A 282 20.81 -4.79 8.42
CA THR A 282 19.44 -4.26 8.37
C THR A 282 19.19 -3.51 7.07
N LEU A 283 20.14 -2.68 6.64
CA LEU A 283 20.07 -1.99 5.36
C LEU A 283 19.97 -2.98 4.19
N ALA A 284 20.83 -4.00 4.15
CA ALA A 284 20.82 -5.02 3.11
C ALA A 284 19.49 -5.78 3.05
N LEU A 285 18.89 -6.09 4.19
CA LEU A 285 17.54 -6.68 4.25
C LEU A 285 16.50 -5.72 3.68
N SER A 286 16.47 -4.46 4.14
CA SER A 286 15.53 -3.46 3.62
C SER A 286 15.65 -3.25 2.11
N LEU A 287 16.87 -3.26 1.56
CA LEU A 287 17.12 -3.19 0.12
C LEU A 287 16.64 -4.44 -0.62
N SER A 288 16.96 -5.63 -0.10
CA SER A 288 16.51 -6.90 -0.68
C SER A 288 14.98 -6.98 -0.75
N LEU A 289 14.30 -6.45 0.26
CA LEU A 289 12.84 -6.35 0.27
C LEU A 289 12.32 -5.34 -0.75
N PHE A 290 12.96 -4.18 -0.84
CA PHE A 290 12.61 -3.14 -1.82
C PHE A 290 12.77 -3.63 -3.27
N GLU A 291 13.77 -4.47 -3.55
CA GLU A 291 14.01 -5.08 -4.86
C GLU A 291 13.08 -6.28 -5.16
N ASN A 292 12.42 -6.84 -4.15
CA ASN A 292 11.54 -7.99 -4.33
C ASN A 292 10.16 -7.57 -4.85
N SER A 293 10.07 -7.29 -6.16
CA SER A 293 8.85 -6.83 -6.80
C SER A 293 7.66 -7.79 -6.64
N SER A 294 7.91 -9.10 -6.57
CA SER A 294 6.86 -10.12 -6.36
C SER A 294 6.21 -10.00 -4.99
N LEU A 295 7.01 -9.69 -3.96
CA LEU A 295 6.53 -9.49 -2.61
C LEU A 295 5.83 -8.14 -2.44
N ILE A 296 6.44 -7.06 -2.96
CA ILE A 296 5.81 -5.73 -2.96
C ILE A 296 4.44 -5.78 -3.62
N LYS A 297 4.34 -6.46 -4.77
CA LYS A 297 3.05 -6.66 -5.44
C LYS A 297 2.01 -7.31 -4.53
N LYS A 298 2.35 -8.40 -3.84
CA LYS A 298 1.42 -9.07 -2.90
C LYS A 298 0.94 -8.11 -1.80
N ILE A 299 1.84 -7.29 -1.28
CA ILE A 299 1.52 -6.30 -0.24
C ILE A 299 0.55 -5.24 -0.78
N LEU A 300 0.82 -4.70 -1.98
CA LEU A 300 -0.05 -3.72 -2.63
C LEU A 300 -1.42 -4.32 -2.98
N ASP A 301 -1.47 -5.56 -3.46
CA ASP A 301 -2.72 -6.28 -3.75
C ASP A 301 -3.58 -6.49 -2.48
N GLU A 302 -2.95 -6.85 -1.35
CA GLU A 302 -3.66 -6.94 -0.07
C GLU A 302 -4.23 -5.60 0.38
N SER A 303 -3.46 -4.51 0.20
CA SER A 303 -3.92 -3.15 0.49
C SER A 303 -5.13 -2.76 -0.35
N ALA A 304 -5.09 -3.05 -1.65
CA ALA A 304 -6.20 -2.79 -2.58
C ALA A 304 -7.48 -3.55 -2.16
N LYS A 305 -7.34 -4.82 -1.74
CA LYS A 305 -8.45 -5.63 -1.23
C LYS A 305 -9.01 -5.13 0.09
N LYS A 306 -8.15 -4.63 0.99
CA LYS A 306 -8.57 -4.07 2.28
C LYS A 306 -9.39 -2.80 2.11
N GLY A 307 -9.06 -1.97 1.11
CA GLY A 307 -9.81 -0.75 0.81
C GLY A 307 -9.57 0.41 1.78
N SER A 308 -8.56 0.32 2.66
CA SER A 308 -8.22 1.37 3.62
C SER A 308 -6.72 1.37 3.95
N LEU A 309 -6.26 2.42 4.64
CA LEU A 309 -4.88 2.53 5.10
C LEU A 309 -4.52 1.35 6.01
N ASP A 310 -3.33 0.80 5.80
CA ASP A 310 -2.74 -0.23 6.64
C ASP A 310 -1.28 0.06 6.96
N CYS A 311 -0.81 -0.49 8.08
CA CYS A 311 0.57 -0.36 8.50
C CYS A 311 1.09 -1.71 8.99
N PHE A 312 2.11 -2.22 8.30
CA PHE A 312 2.81 -3.45 8.62
C PHE A 312 4.11 -3.10 9.33
N ILE A 313 4.24 -3.55 10.57
CA ILE A 313 5.50 -3.51 11.32
C ILE A 313 6.21 -4.83 11.09
N GLY A 314 7.36 -4.80 10.41
CA GLY A 314 7.96 -5.96 9.79
C GLY A 314 7.09 -6.58 8.69
N ILE A 315 7.56 -7.68 8.11
CA ILE A 315 6.89 -8.33 6.96
C ILE A 315 6.75 -9.85 7.09
N ASP A 316 6.88 -10.39 8.30
CA ASP A 316 6.83 -11.83 8.56
C ASP A 316 5.54 -12.47 8.05
N ARG A 317 4.43 -11.72 8.05
CA ARG A 317 3.14 -12.17 7.52
C ARG A 317 3.21 -12.55 6.03
N PHE A 318 4.13 -11.96 5.28
CA PHE A 318 4.25 -12.13 3.83
C PHE A 318 5.38 -13.07 3.42
N LEU A 319 6.18 -13.57 4.36
CA LEU A 319 7.34 -14.40 4.10
C LEU A 319 7.26 -15.76 4.82
N PRO A 320 7.59 -16.87 4.14
CA PRO A 320 7.76 -18.15 4.82
C PRO A 320 9.04 -18.11 5.69
N ASN A 321 8.89 -18.33 7.00
CA ASN A 321 9.88 -18.61 8.07
C ASN A 321 11.27 -17.91 8.06
N ASN A 322 11.66 -17.38 9.23
CA ASN A 322 13.03 -17.06 9.68
C ASN A 322 13.81 -15.92 8.97
N THR A 323 13.15 -14.96 8.34
CA THR A 323 13.80 -13.69 7.94
C THR A 323 13.35 -12.57 8.86
N ASN A 324 14.31 -11.96 9.57
CA ASN A 324 14.02 -10.96 10.60
C ASN A 324 13.92 -9.56 9.98
N TYR A 325 12.71 -9.15 9.60
CA TYR A 325 12.42 -7.81 9.09
C TYR A 325 11.84 -6.87 10.15
N ASP A 326 12.06 -7.13 11.44
CA ASP A 326 11.44 -6.39 12.55
C ASP A 326 11.79 -4.89 12.62
N HIS A 327 12.77 -4.44 11.83
CA HIS A 327 13.24 -3.07 11.79
C HIS A 327 12.67 -2.22 10.65
N THR A 328 11.80 -2.80 9.82
CA THR A 328 11.16 -2.10 8.69
C THR A 328 9.67 -1.86 8.97
N ALA A 329 9.15 -0.74 8.49
CA ALA A 329 7.72 -0.47 8.45
C ALA A 329 7.27 -0.24 7.00
N ILE A 330 6.13 -0.83 6.64
CA ILE A 330 5.48 -0.60 5.35
C ILE A 330 4.09 -0.07 5.60
N ILE A 331 3.79 1.11 5.07
CA ILE A 331 2.48 1.74 5.21
C ILE A 331 1.84 1.77 3.83
N THR A 332 0.64 1.20 3.71
CA THR A 332 -0.05 1.07 2.42
C THR A 332 -1.38 1.80 2.44
N ILE A 333 -1.76 2.41 1.33
CA ILE A 333 -3.11 2.96 1.15
C ILE A 333 -3.57 2.73 -0.30
N PRO A 334 -4.80 2.23 -0.52
CA PRO A 334 -5.36 2.14 -1.86
C PRO A 334 -5.73 3.53 -2.39
N TYR A 335 -5.76 3.67 -3.71
CA TYR A 335 -6.38 4.81 -4.39
C TYR A 335 -7.48 4.31 -5.34
N PHE A 336 -8.42 5.19 -5.63
CA PHE A 336 -9.70 4.82 -6.20
C PHE A 336 -10.00 5.58 -7.48
N ILE A 337 -10.71 4.91 -8.38
CA ILE A 337 -11.38 5.52 -9.52
C ILE A 337 -12.86 5.21 -9.37
N ASN A 338 -13.71 6.24 -9.37
CA ASN A 338 -15.17 6.08 -9.23
C ASN A 338 -15.56 5.18 -8.03
N GLY A 339 -14.83 5.32 -6.92
CA GLY A 339 -15.05 4.55 -5.70
C GLY A 339 -14.52 3.10 -5.73
N LYS A 340 -13.85 2.65 -6.80
CA LYS A 340 -13.26 1.31 -6.89
C LYS A 340 -11.75 1.35 -6.70
N PRO A 341 -11.17 0.44 -5.90
CA PRO A 341 -9.73 0.36 -5.74
C PRO A 341 -9.11 -0.10 -7.05
N VAL A 342 -8.19 0.70 -7.58
CA VAL A 342 -7.51 0.46 -8.87
C VAL A 342 -6.01 0.24 -8.70
N GLY A 343 -5.50 0.48 -7.51
CA GLY A 343 -4.14 0.21 -7.10
C GLY A 343 -3.88 0.76 -5.71
N SER A 344 -2.63 0.61 -5.26
CA SER A 344 -2.19 1.06 -3.95
C SER A 344 -0.85 1.77 -4.02
N ILE A 345 -0.65 2.63 -3.02
CA ILE A 345 0.62 3.29 -2.72
C ILE A 345 1.17 2.63 -1.46
N ALA A 346 2.47 2.39 -1.44
CA ALA A 346 3.20 1.99 -0.24
C ALA A 346 4.31 3.00 0.06
N ILE A 347 4.44 3.35 1.33
CA ILE A 347 5.61 4.02 1.89
C ILE A 347 6.44 2.95 2.60
N PHE A 348 7.73 2.97 2.30
CA PHE A 348 8.70 2.06 2.85
C PHE A 348 9.72 2.84 3.70
N GLY A 349 9.90 2.42 4.94
CA GLY A 349 10.68 3.19 5.91
C GLY A 349 11.23 2.38 7.08
N PRO A 350 12.11 3.01 7.88
CA PRO A 350 12.56 2.43 9.13
C PRO A 350 11.41 2.38 10.14
N LEU A 351 11.56 1.53 11.16
CA LEU A 351 10.62 1.47 12.29
C LEU A 351 10.43 2.83 12.99
N ARG A 352 11.46 3.67 12.96
CA ARG A 352 11.46 5.05 13.52
C ARG A 352 10.83 6.06 12.57
N THR A 353 9.57 5.82 12.20
CA THR A 353 8.80 6.71 11.33
C THR A 353 7.82 7.56 12.14
N ASN A 354 7.62 8.82 11.75
CA ASN A 354 6.53 9.63 12.30
C ASN A 354 5.19 9.18 11.70
N TYR A 355 4.63 8.09 12.23
CA TYR A 355 3.43 7.44 11.70
C TYR A 355 2.24 8.40 11.58
N LYS A 356 1.97 9.23 12.59
CA LYS A 356 0.85 10.20 12.57
C LYS A 356 0.92 11.14 11.37
N ARG A 357 2.11 11.71 11.12
CA ARG A 357 2.34 12.58 9.96
C ARG A 357 2.17 11.81 8.65
N ILE A 358 2.76 10.63 8.54
CA ILE A 358 2.70 9.82 7.31
C ILE A 358 1.27 9.38 7.00
N PHE A 359 0.50 8.95 8.01
CA PHE A 359 -0.90 8.58 7.83
C PHE A 359 -1.75 9.75 7.34
N ALA A 360 -1.56 10.94 7.91
CA ALA A 360 -2.25 12.15 7.45
C ALA A 360 -1.91 12.49 5.99
N ILE A 361 -0.62 12.44 5.64
CA ILE A 361 -0.16 12.69 4.27
C ILE A 361 -0.73 11.67 3.29
N LEU A 362 -0.71 10.38 3.64
CA LEU A 362 -1.23 9.32 2.77
C LEU A 362 -2.74 9.39 2.58
N ASN A 363 -3.50 9.60 3.66
CA ASN A 363 -4.96 9.79 3.58
C ASN A 363 -5.30 10.98 2.66
N TYR A 364 -4.60 12.10 2.84
CA TYR A 364 -4.76 13.28 1.99
C TYR A 364 -4.42 12.94 0.52
N PHE A 365 -3.23 12.41 0.28
CA PHE A 365 -2.74 12.11 -1.06
C PHE A 365 -3.63 11.11 -1.80
N SER A 366 -4.03 10.00 -1.18
CA SER A 366 -4.94 9.02 -1.79
C SER A 366 -6.29 9.66 -2.16
N THR A 367 -6.87 10.46 -1.27
CA THR A 367 -8.14 11.15 -1.54
C THR A 367 -8.03 12.07 -2.77
N HIS A 368 -6.98 12.90 -2.80
CA HIS A 368 -6.76 13.86 -3.88
C HIS A 368 -6.37 13.20 -5.20
N LEU A 369 -5.51 12.19 -5.16
CA LEU A 369 -5.16 11.38 -6.33
C LEU A 369 -6.40 10.69 -6.90
N SER A 370 -7.23 10.08 -6.06
CA SER A 370 -8.46 9.39 -6.47
C SER A 370 -9.44 10.33 -7.17
N HIS A 371 -9.62 11.53 -6.61
CA HIS A 371 -10.47 12.56 -7.22
C HIS A 371 -9.92 13.02 -8.58
N ARG A 372 -8.59 13.23 -8.67
CA ARG A 372 -7.92 13.67 -9.90
C ARG A 372 -7.96 12.61 -10.99
N LEU A 373 -7.69 11.35 -10.66
CA LEU A 373 -7.80 10.22 -11.57
C LEU A 373 -9.22 10.09 -12.11
N SER A 374 -10.23 10.08 -11.22
CA SER A 374 -11.64 9.97 -11.62
C SER A 374 -12.03 11.10 -12.56
N ARG A 375 -11.64 12.35 -12.26
CA ARG A 375 -11.88 13.52 -13.12
C ARG A 375 -11.20 13.39 -14.48
N ASN A 376 -9.93 12.98 -14.54
CA ASN A 376 -9.22 12.77 -15.81
C ASN A 376 -9.89 11.69 -16.65
N LEU A 377 -10.37 10.60 -16.01
CA LEU A 377 -11.10 9.55 -16.73
C LEU A 377 -12.42 10.03 -17.31
N TYR A 378 -13.23 10.78 -16.55
CA TYR A 378 -14.48 11.35 -17.08
C TYR A 378 -14.22 12.33 -18.22
N LYS A 379 -13.21 13.20 -18.07
CA LYS A 379 -12.82 14.17 -19.11
C LYS A 379 -12.36 13.48 -20.40
N HIS A 380 -11.89 12.24 -20.30
CA HIS A 380 -11.34 11.49 -21.42
C HIS A 380 -12.16 10.24 -21.79
N ASN A 381 -13.35 10.04 -21.22
CA ASN A 381 -14.27 8.91 -21.45
C ASN A 381 -13.62 7.51 -21.29
N ILE A 382 -12.88 7.31 -20.20
CA ILE A 382 -12.07 6.11 -19.97
C ILE A 382 -12.83 5.06 -19.13
N SER A 383 -12.92 3.80 -19.61
CA SER A 383 -13.39 2.64 -18.82
C SER A 383 -12.23 1.77 -18.31
N PHE A 384 -12.36 1.19 -17.11
CA PHE A 384 -11.30 0.40 -16.45
C PHE A 384 -11.76 -0.98 -15.96
N ARG A 385 -10.82 -1.94 -15.91
CA ARG A 385 -11.06 -3.33 -15.52
C ARG A 385 -11.40 -3.45 -14.06
N GLN A 386 -12.53 -4.09 -13.79
CA GLN A 386 -12.90 -4.46 -12.44
C GLN A 386 -12.32 -5.84 -12.16
N PRO A 387 -11.50 -6.02 -11.12
CA PRO A 387 -11.33 -7.35 -10.56
C PRO A 387 -12.71 -7.78 -10.07
N ALA A 388 -13.32 -8.75 -10.74
CA ALA A 388 -14.50 -9.38 -10.19
C ALA A 388 -14.09 -9.94 -8.82
N PRO A 389 -14.82 -9.64 -7.73
CA PRO A 389 -14.68 -10.47 -6.54
C PRO A 389 -14.96 -11.89 -7.02
N LEU A 390 -13.97 -12.78 -6.91
CA LEU A 390 -14.22 -14.21 -7.03
C LEU A 390 -15.43 -14.48 -6.12
N PRO A 391 -16.55 -14.99 -6.65
CA PRO A 391 -17.63 -15.44 -5.79
C PRO A 391 -17.01 -16.43 -4.80
N LEU A 392 -16.99 -16.06 -3.52
CA LEU A 392 -16.56 -16.96 -2.45
C LEU A 392 -17.58 -18.09 -2.20
N GLU A 393 -18.61 -18.18 -3.04
CA GLU A 393 -19.59 -19.25 -3.04
C GLU A 393 -19.51 -19.99 -4.38
N ASN A 394 -19.27 -21.30 -4.32
CA ASN A 394 -19.29 -22.32 -5.38
C ASN A 394 -17.95 -22.93 -5.85
N LEU A 395 -16.84 -22.78 -5.11
CA LEU A 395 -15.64 -23.62 -5.32
C LEU A 395 -15.78 -25.06 -4.79
N SER A 396 -16.94 -25.46 -4.27
CA SER A 396 -17.21 -26.80 -3.74
C SER A 396 -18.10 -27.69 -4.61
N GLN A 397 -18.53 -27.27 -5.82
CA GLN A 397 -19.41 -28.13 -6.64
C GLN A 397 -19.07 -28.32 -8.12
N GLU A 398 -18.06 -27.66 -8.71
CA GLU A 398 -17.75 -27.80 -10.15
C GLU A 398 -16.39 -28.45 -10.50
N THR A 399 -15.77 -29.22 -9.59
CA THR A 399 -14.64 -30.10 -9.96
C THR A 399 -15.06 -31.42 -10.62
N LYS A 400 -16.28 -31.52 -11.16
CA LYS A 400 -16.70 -32.69 -11.96
C LYS A 400 -16.74 -32.37 -13.46
N LYS A 401 -15.75 -32.95 -14.15
CA LYS A 401 -15.64 -33.22 -15.60
C LYS A 401 -14.96 -32.15 -16.45
N LEU A 402 -13.63 -32.17 -16.41
CA LEU A 402 -12.83 -32.00 -17.63
C LEU A 402 -12.41 -33.41 -18.11
N PRO A 403 -12.80 -33.85 -19.32
CA PRO A 403 -12.24 -35.08 -19.87
C PRO A 403 -10.81 -34.78 -20.33
N LEU A 404 -9.83 -35.35 -19.63
CA LEU A 404 -8.49 -35.52 -20.16
C LEU A 404 -8.57 -36.53 -21.30
N THR A 405 -8.60 -36.06 -22.54
CA THR A 405 -8.32 -36.90 -23.70
C THR A 405 -6.84 -37.23 -23.70
N ASN A 406 -6.53 -38.44 -23.25
CA ASN A 406 -5.26 -39.11 -23.53
C ASN A 406 -5.10 -39.25 -25.05
N HIS A 407 -4.12 -38.56 -25.61
CA HIS A 407 -3.46 -39.02 -26.82
C HIS A 407 -1.97 -39.15 -26.51
N LEU A 408 -1.52 -40.41 -26.60
CA LEU A 408 -0.15 -40.86 -26.77
C LEU A 408 0.49 -40.22 -28.00
#